data_AF-A0A449AW75-F1
#
_entry.id   AF-A0A449AW75-F1
#
_cell.length_a   1.000
_cell.length_b   1.000
_cell.length_c   1.000
_cell.angle_alpha   90.00
_cell.angle_beta   90.00
_cell.angle_gamma   90.00
#
_symmetry.space_group_name_H-M   'P 1'
#
loop_
_entity.id
_entity.type
_entity.pdbx_description
1 polymer ?
#
loop_
_entity_poly.entity_id
_entity_poly.type
_entity_poly.pdbx_seq_one_letter_code
_entity_poly.pdbx_strand_id
1 'polypeptide(L)'
;MKKEIFVDYAIYRQIFLKDVRRNLQKVEQSRFALMKKSTKEKIVEKYKKLARELETGQIKNENLVANRKLFNKFQNEIKIRAYLPYFIVLLFLVLILMLVFLFLFK
;
A
#
# COMPACT_ATOMS: atom_id res chain seq x y z
N MET A 1 29.86 13.56 -11.80
CA MET A 1 30.07 12.97 -10.46
C MET A 1 28.73 12.53 -9.88
N LYS A 2 28.48 11.22 -9.75
CA LYS A 2 27.34 10.71 -8.98
C LYS A 2 27.65 10.97 -7.50
N LYS A 3 26.80 11.71 -6.79
CA LYS A 3 26.90 11.86 -5.34
C LYS A 3 26.74 10.48 -4.71
N GLU A 4 27.79 9.96 -4.09
CA GLU A 4 27.68 8.76 -3.26
C GLU A 4 26.86 9.12 -2.03
N ILE A 5 25.60 8.69 -2.04
CA ILE A 5 24.72 8.86 -0.88
C ILE A 5 25.17 7.82 0.14
N PHE A 6 25.86 8.27 1.18
CA PHE A 6 26.17 7.41 2.33
C PHE A 6 24.85 7.06 3.04
N VAL A 7 24.46 5.79 2.99
CA VAL A 7 23.26 5.29 3.67
C VAL A 7 23.69 4.63 4.97
N ASP A 8 23.34 5.26 6.10
CA ASP A 8 23.40 4.57 7.39
C ASP A 8 22.30 3.51 7.42
N TYR A 9 22.71 2.25 7.27
CA TYR A 9 21.78 1.11 7.19
C TYR A 9 21.07 0.82 8.51
N ALA A 10 21.63 1.19 9.66
CA ALA A 10 20.97 1.02 10.95
C ALA A 10 19.80 2.00 11.07
N ILE A 11 20.04 3.28 10.77
CA ILE A 11 18.99 4.30 10.73
C ILE A 11 17.96 3.97 9.65
N TYR A 12 18.41 3.56 8.46
CA TYR A 12 17.52 3.19 7.36
C TYR A 12 16.58 2.04 7.73
N ARG A 13 17.10 1.01 8.41
CA ARG A 13 16.29 -0.12 8.90
C ARG A 13 15.25 0.33 9.91
N GLN A 14 15.61 1.20 10.85
CA GLN A 14 14.66 1.72 11.83
C GLN A 14 13.53 2.54 11.17
N ILE A 15 13.88 3.41 10.20
CA ILE A 15 12.90 4.17 9.43
C ILE A 15 11.99 3.21 8.65
N PHE A 16 12.57 2.21 7.99
CA PHE A 16 11.80 1.23 7.23
C PHE A 16 10.86 0.43 8.15
N LEU A 17 11.33 0.00 9.32
CA LEU A 17 10.49 -0.69 10.30
C LEU A 17 9.33 0.20 10.79
N LYS A 18 9.60 1.48 11.06
CA LYS A 18 8.58 2.46 11.45
C LYS A 18 7.53 2.62 10.35
N ASP A 19 7.95 2.70 9.10
CA ASP A 19 7.04 2.77 7.95
C ASP A 19 6.17 1.50 7.84
N VAL A 20 6.76 0.32 7.99
CA VAL A 20 6.05 -0.97 7.97
C VAL A 20 5.00 -1.03 9.08
N ARG A 21 5.37 -0.70 10.33
CA ARG A 21 4.45 -0.71 11.47
C ARG A 21 3.33 0.32 11.34
N ARG A 22 3.64 1.54 10.90
CA ARG A 22 2.62 2.58 10.66
C ARG A 22 1.58 2.12 9.64
N ASN A 23 2.01 1.45 8.57
CA ASN A 23 1.10 0.99 7.54
C ASN A 23 0.35 -0.29 7.94
N LEU A 24 0.95 -1.17 8.74
CA LEU A 24 0.24 -2.27 9.39
C LEU A 24 -0.93 -1.74 10.23
N GLN A 25 -0.67 -0.76 11.09
CA GLN A 25 -1.70 -0.14 11.93
C GLN A 25 -2.82 0.49 11.08
N LYS A 26 -2.46 1.19 10.00
CA LYS A 26 -3.45 1.73 9.05
C LYS A 26 -4.30 0.62 8.44
N VAL A 27 -3.71 -0.49 8.01
CA VAL A 27 -4.48 -1.60 7.43
C VAL A 27 -5.40 -2.21 8.48
N GLU A 28 -4.91 -2.48 9.69
CA GLU A 28 -5.68 -3.05 10.79
C GLU A 28 -6.86 -2.16 11.17
N GLN A 29 -6.62 -0.86 11.37
CA GLN A 29 -7.64 0.13 11.75
C GLN A 29 -8.55 0.54 10.59
N SER A 30 -8.07 0.53 9.35
CA SER A 30 -8.87 0.95 8.21
C SER A 30 -10.04 -0.02 8.00
N ARG A 31 -11.22 0.59 7.87
CA ARG A 31 -12.39 -0.03 7.26
C ARG A 31 -12.25 0.10 5.75
N PHE A 32 -11.33 -0.65 5.13
CA PHE A 32 -11.41 -0.89 3.69
C PHE A 32 -12.71 -1.66 3.41
N ALA A 33 -13.85 -0.95 3.46
CA ALA A 33 -15.18 -1.53 3.51
C ALA A 33 -15.48 -2.41 2.28
N LEU A 34 -14.84 -2.09 1.15
CA LEU A 34 -14.98 -2.80 -0.11
C LEU A 34 -13.89 -3.88 -0.34
N MET A 35 -12.92 -4.01 0.57
CA MET A 35 -11.88 -5.05 0.46
C MET A 35 -12.32 -6.32 1.20
N LYS A 36 -12.16 -7.47 0.55
CA LYS A 36 -12.46 -8.77 1.17
C LYS A 36 -11.63 -8.99 2.44
N LYS A 37 -12.26 -9.50 3.50
CA LYS A 37 -11.63 -9.80 4.80
C LYS A 37 -10.39 -10.70 4.65
N SER A 38 -10.47 -11.76 3.85
CA SER A 38 -9.35 -12.68 3.59
C SER A 38 -8.18 -12.01 2.88
N THR A 39 -8.43 -11.02 2.02
CA THR A 39 -7.36 -10.21 1.40
C THR A 39 -6.69 -9.31 2.43
N LYS A 40 -7.48 -8.68 3.31
CA LYS A 40 -6.98 -7.87 4.41
C LYS A 40 -6.09 -8.69 5.35
N GLU A 41 -6.52 -9.89 5.75
CA GLU A 41 -5.73 -10.81 6.60
C GLU A 41 -4.38 -11.18 5.96
N LYS A 42 -4.39 -11.58 4.67
CA LYS A 42 -3.15 -11.86 3.94
C LYS A 42 -2.20 -10.67 3.88
N ILE A 43 -2.73 -9.46 3.76
CA ILE A 43 -1.93 -8.24 3.79
C ILE A 43 -1.31 -8.06 5.17
N VAL A 44 -2.11 -8.14 6.23
CA VAL A 44 -1.67 -8.03 7.63
C VAL A 44 -0.55 -9.02 7.95
N GLU A 45 -0.69 -10.28 7.55
CA GLU A 45 0.35 -11.31 7.73
C GLU A 45 1.65 -10.94 7.02
N LYS A 46 1.60 -10.45 5.78
CA LYS A 46 2.79 -10.00 5.05
C LYS A 46 3.49 -8.83 5.75
N TYR A 47 2.74 -7.87 6.26
CA TYR A 47 3.30 -6.75 7.03
C TYR A 47 3.96 -7.24 8.33
N LYS A 48 3.32 -8.15 9.07
CA LYS A 48 3.87 -8.74 10.30
C LYS A 48 5.15 -9.53 10.02
N LYS A 49 5.17 -10.32 8.95
CA LYS A 49 6.35 -11.07 8.51
C LYS A 49 7.51 -10.13 8.19
N LEU A 50 7.27 -9.10 7.37
CA LEU A 50 8.31 -8.13 7.01
C LEU A 50 8.84 -7.35 8.22
N ALA A 51 7.97 -6.98 9.17
CA ALA A 51 8.40 -6.32 10.41
C ALA A 51 9.35 -7.22 11.21
N ARG A 52 9.02 -8.51 11.36
CA ARG A 52 9.89 -9.48 12.03
C ARG A 52 11.23 -9.67 11.31
N GLU A 53 11.23 -9.78 9.99
CA GLU A 53 12.45 -9.91 9.18
C GLU A 53 13.37 -8.68 9.30
N LEU A 54 12.78 -7.48 9.46
CA LEU A 54 13.52 -6.25 9.69
C LEU A 54 14.08 -6.17 11.12
N GLU A 55 13.29 -6.55 12.13
CA GLU A 55 13.69 -6.56 13.54
C GLU A 55 14.81 -7.57 13.83
N THR A 56 14.69 -8.78 13.28
CA THR A 56 15.65 -9.88 13.50
C THR A 56 16.93 -9.75 12.68
N GLY A 57 17.06 -8.73 11.84
CA GLY A 57 18.24 -8.57 10.99
C GLY A 57 18.32 -9.55 9.81
N GLN A 58 17.29 -10.36 9.56
CA GLN A 58 17.29 -11.38 8.50
C GLN A 58 17.52 -10.79 7.10
N ILE A 59 17.01 -9.58 6.84
CA ILE A 59 17.30 -8.86 5.60
C ILE A 59 18.69 -8.26 5.71
N LYS A 60 19.64 -8.65 4.85
CA LYS A 60 20.98 -8.03 4.79
C LYS A 60 20.89 -6.53 4.44
N ASN A 61 21.84 -5.74 4.93
CA ASN A 61 21.85 -4.28 4.75
C ASN A 61 21.83 -3.86 3.26
N GLU A 62 22.62 -4.52 2.43
CA GLU A 62 22.66 -4.33 0.97
C GLU A 62 21.28 -4.51 0.31
N ASN A 63 20.44 -5.38 0.88
CA ASN A 63 19.12 -5.69 0.37
C ASN A 63 18.02 -4.78 0.94
N LEU A 64 18.29 -3.92 1.92
CA LEU A 64 17.27 -3.06 2.55
C LEU A 64 16.63 -2.11 1.54
N VAL A 65 17.42 -1.53 0.64
CA VAL A 65 16.92 -0.57 -0.36
C VAL A 65 16.01 -1.28 -1.38
N ALA A 66 16.42 -2.45 -1.86
CA ALA A 66 15.63 -3.27 -2.77
C ALA A 66 14.31 -3.72 -2.12
N ASN A 67 14.36 -4.19 -0.86
CA ASN A 67 13.17 -4.60 -0.11
C ASN A 67 12.23 -3.42 0.15
N ARG A 68 12.75 -2.22 0.44
CA ARG A 68 11.91 -1.03 0.59
C ARG A 68 11.23 -0.65 -0.72
N LYS A 69 11.90 -0.80 -1.86
CA LYS A 69 11.28 -0.57 -3.18
C LYS A 69 10.16 -1.56 -3.46
N LEU A 70 10.37 -2.84 -3.17
CA LEU A 70 9.33 -3.89 -3.28
C LEU A 70 8.15 -3.60 -2.36
N PHE A 71 8.43 -3.20 -1.12
CA PHE A 71 7.42 -2.79 -0.16
C PHE A 71 6.57 -1.62 -0.69
N ASN A 72 7.20 -0.55 -1.20
CA ASN A 72 6.49 0.59 -1.77
C ASN A 72 5.60 0.18 -2.96
N LYS A 73 6.08 -0.73 -3.83
CA LYS A 73 5.28 -1.28 -4.93
C LYS A 73 4.06 -2.03 -4.39
N PHE A 74 4.25 -2.89 -3.40
CA PHE A 74 3.17 -3.61 -2.73
C PHE A 74 2.15 -2.66 -2.08
N GLN A 75 2.59 -1.56 -1.46
CA GLN A 75 1.68 -0.55 -0.92
C GLN A 75 0.82 0.09 -2.00
N ASN A 76 1.42 0.43 -3.14
CA ASN A 76 0.69 1.02 -4.25
C ASN A 76 -0.34 0.04 -4.82
N GLU A 77 0.00 -1.23 -4.96
CA GLU A 77 -0.96 -2.26 -5.36
C GLU A 77 -2.14 -2.38 -4.38
N ILE A 78 -1.89 -2.33 -3.07
CA ILE A 78 -2.97 -2.33 -2.07
C ILE A 78 -3.86 -1.11 -2.24
N LYS A 79 -3.28 0.09 -2.37
CA LYS A 79 -4.05 1.33 -2.57
C LYS A 79 -4.89 1.23 -3.83
N ILE A 80 -4.30 0.82 -4.95
CA ILE A 80 -5.02 0.64 -6.22
C ILE A 80 -6.20 -0.32 -6.02
N ARG A 81 -5.99 -1.51 -5.44
CA ARG A 81 -7.08 -2.46 -5.19
C ARG A 81 -8.15 -1.91 -4.23
N ALA A 82 -7.75 -1.11 -3.24
CA ALA A 82 -8.69 -0.48 -2.31
C ALA A 82 -9.53 0.60 -3.00
N TYR A 83 -8.96 1.37 -3.92
CA TYR A 83 -9.64 2.49 -4.61
C TYR A 83 -10.34 2.09 -5.92
N LEU A 84 -9.93 1.00 -6.57
CA LEU A 84 -10.53 0.48 -7.80
C LEU A 84 -12.07 0.38 -7.74
N PRO A 85 -12.69 -0.22 -6.69
CA PRO A 85 -14.15 -0.34 -6.66
C PRO A 85 -14.85 1.02 -6.58
N TYR A 86 -14.27 2.02 -5.91
CA TYR A 86 -14.82 3.37 -5.87
C TYR A 86 -14.80 4.02 -7.25
N PHE A 87 -13.73 3.79 -8.02
CA PHE A 87 -13.62 4.31 -9.39
C PHE A 87 -14.65 3.68 -10.32
N ILE A 88 -14.92 2.38 -10.17
CA ILE A 88 -15.96 1.67 -10.92
C ILE A 88 -17.33 2.25 -10.60
N VAL A 89 -17.66 2.44 -9.32
CA VAL A 89 -18.95 3.03 -8.89
C VAL A 89 -19.12 4.45 -9.44
N LEU A 90 -18.06 5.26 -9.39
CA LEU A 90 -18.08 6.62 -9.94
C LEU A 90 -18.36 6.63 -11.44
N LEU A 91 -17.74 5.72 -12.20
CA LEU A 91 -17.96 5.59 -13.64
C LEU A 91 -19.42 5.29 -13.96
N PHE A 92 -20.03 4.34 -13.24
CA PHE A 92 -21.46 4.02 -13.40
C PHE A 92 -22.36 5.20 -13.05
N LEU A 93 -22.04 5.96 -12.00
CA LEU A 93 -22.82 7.14 -11.61
C LEU A 93 -22.81 8.21 -12.71
N VAL A 94 -21.64 8.45 -13.32
CA VAL A 94 -21.50 9.40 -14.44
C VAL A 94 -22.31 8.96 -15.66
N LEU A 95 -22.27 7.66 -16.00
CA LEU A 95 -23.05 7.11 -17.11
C LEU A 95 -24.57 7.29 -16.90
N ILE A 96 -25.06 7.04 -15.68
CA ILE A 96 -26.48 7.23 -15.33
C ILE A 96 -26.86 8.71 -15.46
N LEU A 97 -26.05 9.62 -14.91
CA LEU A 97 -26.30 11.06 -15.02
C LEU A 97 -26.33 11.53 -16.47
N MET A 98 -25.44 11.00 -17.32
CA MET A 98 -25.42 11.33 -18.74
C MET A 98 -26.71 10.88 -19.44
N LEU A 99 -27.21 9.68 -19.15
CA LEU A 99 -28.47 9.17 -19.70
C LEU A 99 -29.67 10.01 -19.24
N VAL A 100 -29.72 10.38 -17.95
CA VAL A 100 -30.77 11.24 -17.39
C VAL A 100 -30.74 12.63 -18.05
N PHE A 101 -29.55 13.20 -18.23
CA PHE A 101 -29.39 14.49 -18.90
C PHE A 101 -29.87 14.43 -20.35
N LEU A 102 -29.49 13.38 -21.10
CA LEU A 102 -29.97 13.16 -22.47
C LEU A 102 -31.49 12.96 -22.54
N PHE A 103 -32.11 12.40 -21.51
CA PHE A 103 -33.56 12.21 -21.48
C PHE A 103 -34.33 13.49 -21.11
N LEU A 104 -33.79 14.31 -20.19
CA LEU A 104 -34.42 15.56 -19.75
C LEU A 104 -34.26 16.72 -20.74
N PHE A 105 -33.18 16.72 -21.52
CA PHE A 105 -32.87 17.78 -22.49
C PHE A 105 -33.10 17.38 -23.95
N LYS A 106 -33.86 16.31 -24.17
CA LYS A 106 -34.40 15.92 -25.47
C LYS A 106 -35.85 16.38 -25.56
#